data_AF-A0A1F2R232-F1
#
_entry.id   AF-A0A1F2R232-F1
#
_cell.length_a   1.000
_cell.length_b   1.000
_cell.length_c   1.000
_cell.angle_alpha   90.00
_cell.angle_beta   90.00
_cell.angle_gamma   90.00
#
_symmetry.space_group_name_H-M   'P 1'
#
loop_
_entity.id
_entity.type
_entity.pdbx_description
1 polymer ?
#
loop_
_entity_poly.entity_id
_entity_poly.type
_entity_poly.pdbx_seq_one_letter_code
_entity_poly.pdbx_strand_id
1 'polypeptide(L)' 'MGPQAVITCQEVSMLVSTGQLADAPMTRRIGARMHLAMCRHCRAFRRQIEALVRAAQAAGLAFEREPASDFEERILSCLR' A
#
# COMPACT_ATOMS: atom_id res chain seq x y z
N MET A 1 -10.62 -18.69 -16.87
CA MET A 1 -11.13 -18.18 -15.58
C MET A 1 -11.52 -19.38 -14.72
N GLY A 2 -10.66 -19.76 -13.76
CA GLY A 2 -10.86 -20.89 -12.84
C GLY A 2 -11.46 -20.45 -11.49
N PRO A 3 -11.92 -21.39 -10.63
CA PRO A 3 -13.10 -21.22 -9.79
C PRO A 3 -12.85 -20.69 -8.36
N GLN A 4 -13.91 -20.08 -7.80
CA GLN A 4 -14.35 -20.06 -6.38
C GLN A 4 -13.73 -19.09 -5.36
N ALA A 5 -14.48 -18.01 -5.10
CA ALA A 5 -15.21 -17.71 -3.86
C ALA A 5 -14.49 -17.61 -2.49
N VAL A 6 -13.19 -17.88 -2.36
CA VAL A 6 -12.47 -17.68 -1.09
C VAL A 6 -11.16 -16.96 -1.37
N ILE A 7 -11.08 -15.69 -0.95
CA ILE A 7 -9.82 -14.94 -1.04
C ILE A 7 -8.78 -15.58 -0.12
N THR A 8 -7.61 -15.85 -0.67
CA THR A 8 -6.51 -16.50 0.06
C THR A 8 -5.67 -15.50 0.85
N CYS A 9 -4.91 -15.98 1.83
CA CYS A 9 -3.97 -15.14 2.59
C CYS A 9 -2.97 -14.42 1.66
N GLN A 10 -2.49 -15.09 0.61
CA GLN A 10 -1.54 -14.54 -0.36
C GLN A 10 -2.16 -13.37 -1.11
N GLU A 11 -3.36 -13.54 -1.65
CA GLU A 11 -4.07 -12.45 -2.36
C GLU A 11 -4.34 -11.26 -1.45
N VAL A 12 -4.74 -11.50 -0.19
CA VAL A 12 -4.95 -10.42 0.78
C VAL A 12 -3.63 -9.71 1.07
N SER A 13 -2.53 -10.44 1.29
CA SER A 13 -1.23 -9.81 1.52
C SER A 13 -0.77 -8.97 0.34
N MET A 14 -1.03 -9.43 -0.89
CA MET A 14 -0.68 -8.71 -2.12
C MET A 14 -1.54 -7.45 -2.30
N LEU A 15 -2.85 -7.54 -2.09
CA LEU A 15 -3.75 -6.39 -2.14
C LEU A 15 -3.42 -5.34 -1.08
N VAL A 16 -2.99 -5.77 0.11
CA VAL A 16 -2.61 -4.89 1.21
C VAL A 16 -1.26 -4.23 0.95
N SER A 17 -0.25 -4.96 0.47
CA SER A 17 1.08 -4.40 0.21
C SER A 17 1.13 -3.45 -0.98
N THR A 18 0.33 -3.72 -2.02
CA THR A 18 0.27 -2.89 -3.23
C THR A 18 -0.64 -1.69 -3.11
N GLY A 19 -1.39 -1.55 -2.00
CA GLY A 19 -2.39 -0.49 -1.84
C GLY A 19 -3.66 -0.66 -2.70
N GLN A 20 -3.73 -1.71 -3.54
CA GLN A 20 -4.82 -1.94 -4.49
C GLN A 20 -6.15 -2.36 -3.85
N LEU A 21 -6.19 -2.51 -2.53
CA LEU A 21 -7.42 -2.86 -1.82
C LEU A 21 -8.54 -1.82 -2.00
N ALA A 22 -8.18 -0.54 -2.17
CA ALA A 22 -9.17 0.53 -2.40
C ALA A 22 -9.78 0.45 -3.81
N ASP A 23 -8.95 0.13 -4.81
CA ASP A 23 -9.30 0.12 -6.24
C ASP A 23 -9.85 -1.23 -6.73
N ALA A 24 -9.78 -2.27 -5.90
CA ALA A 24 -10.31 -3.58 -6.24
C ALA A 24 -11.84 -3.56 -6.42
N PRO A 25 -12.40 -4.44 -7.29
CA PRO A 25 -13.84 -4.64 -7.41
C PRO A 25 -14.49 -4.95 -6.05
N MET A 26 -15.75 -4.53 -5.86
CA MET A 26 -16.45 -4.64 -4.57
C MET A 26 -16.46 -6.06 -3.98
N THR A 27 -16.60 -7.08 -4.82
CA THR A 27 -16.56 -8.48 -4.40
C THR A 27 -15.21 -8.85 -3.75
N ARG A 28 -14.09 -8.41 -4.33
CA ARG A 28 -12.75 -8.59 -3.75
C ARG A 28 -12.56 -7.79 -2.47
N ARG A 29 -13.09 -6.56 -2.40
CA ARG A 29 -13.02 -5.73 -1.18
C ARG A 29 -13.73 -6.39 0.00
N ILE A 30 -14.93 -6.94 -0.25
CA ILE A 30 -15.71 -7.64 0.77
C ILE A 30 -15.00 -8.93 1.20
N GLY A 31 -14.53 -9.74 0.24
CA GLY A 31 -13.76 -10.94 0.54
C GLY A 31 -12.52 -10.66 1.40
N ALA A 32 -11.72 -9.66 1.02
CA ALA A 32 -10.54 -9.26 1.78
C ALA A 32 -10.88 -8.78 3.20
N ARG A 33 -11.97 -8.01 3.37
CA ARG A 33 -12.44 -7.59 4.70
C ARG A 33 -12.85 -8.78 5.56
N MET A 34 -13.59 -9.73 5.00
CA MET A 34 -13.95 -10.97 5.71
C MET A 34 -12.69 -11.75 6.11
N HIS A 35 -11.72 -11.88 5.20
CA HIS A 35 -10.47 -12.58 5.48
C HIS A 35 -9.67 -11.90 6.61
N LEU A 36 -9.57 -10.57 6.62
CA LEU A 36 -8.93 -9.81 7.69
C LEU A 36 -9.67 -9.92 9.04
N ALA A 37 -10.98 -10.17 9.00
CA ALA A 37 -11.78 -10.42 10.19
C ALA A 37 -11.48 -11.82 10.78
N MET A 38 -11.32 -12.85 9.96
CA MET A 38 -11.09 -14.24 10.40
C MET A 38 -9.62 -14.61 10.63
N CYS A 39 -8.69 -14.03 9.87
CA CYS A 39 -7.27 -14.40 9.88
C CYS A 39 -6.44 -13.40 10.69
N ARG A 40 -5.90 -13.86 11.84
CA ARG A 40 -5.03 -13.06 12.70
C ARG A 40 -3.73 -12.60 12.03
N HIS A 41 -3.16 -13.42 11.15
CA HIS A 41 -1.88 -13.13 10.50
C HIS A 41 -2.03 -11.99 9.49
N CYS A 42 -3.05 -12.05 8.64
CA CYS A 42 -3.33 -10.97 7.69
C CYS A 42 -3.72 -9.67 8.42
N ARG A 43 -4.40 -9.75 9.57
CA ARG A 43 -4.68 -8.57 10.40
C ARG A 43 -3.41 -7.94 10.97
N ALA A 44 -2.48 -8.75 11.47
CA ALA A 44 -1.18 -8.27 11.96
C ALA A 44 -0.36 -7.65 10.84
N PHE A 45 -0.29 -8.31 9.68
CA PHE A 45 0.39 -7.79 8.49
C PHE A 45 -0.17 -6.44 8.04
N ARG A 46 -1.50 -6.29 7.98
CA ARG A 46 -2.14 -5.00 7.64
C ARG A 46 -1.72 -3.89 8.58
N ARG A 47 -1.67 -4.16 9.90
CA ARG A 47 -1.21 -3.18 10.89
C ARG A 47 0.25 -2.77 10.70
N GLN A 48 1.11 -3.72 10.30
CA GLN A 48 2.52 -3.43 10.00
C GLN A 48 2.65 -2.52 8.76
N ILE A 49 1.92 -2.83 7.69
CA ILE A 49 1.90 -2.00 6.48
C ILE A 49 1.34 -0.60 6.78
N GLU A 50 0.23 -0.49 7.52
CA GLU A 50 -0.32 0.80 7.94
C GLU A 50 0.67 1.62 8.79
N ALA A 51 1.46 0.96 9.65
CA ALA A 51 2.50 1.63 10.43
C ALA A 51 3.65 2.11 9.53
N LEU A 52 4.07 1.31 8.55
CA LEU A 52 5.09 1.68 7.58
C LEU A 52 4.65 2.88 6.73
N VAL A 53 3.40 2.88 6.25
CA VAL A 53 2.83 4.00 5.47
C VAL A 53 2.83 5.28 6.30
N ARG A 54 2.37 5.22 7.56
CA ARG A 54 2.39 6.41 8.44
C ARG A 54 3.82 6.91 8.70
N ALA A 55 4.77 6.00 8.93
CA ALA A 55 6.17 6.38 9.11
C ALA A 55 6.76 7.02 7.85
N ALA A 56 6.46 6.45 6.68
CA ALA A 56 6.89 7.00 5.39
C ALA A 56 6.28 8.39 5.12
N GLN A 57 4.99 8.58 5.42
CA GLN A 57 4.33 9.89 5.32
C GLN A 57 4.91 10.90 6.29
N ALA A 58 5.15 10.53 7.55
CA ALA A 58 5.77 11.41 8.54
C ALA A 58 7.21 11.80 8.14
N ALA A 59 7.99 10.85 7.61
CA ALA A 59 9.29 11.14 7.04
C ALA A 59 9.17 12.08 5.83
N GLY A 60 8.24 11.80 4.92
CA GLY A 60 7.92 12.64 3.75
C GLY A 60 7.58 14.09 4.12
N LEU A 61 6.76 14.29 5.15
CA LEU A 61 6.44 15.63 5.65
C LEU A 61 7.65 16.32 6.30
N ALA A 62 8.58 15.57 6.90
CA ALA A 62 9.86 16.14 7.33
C ALA A 62 10.77 16.52 6.14
N PHE A 63 10.53 15.96 4.95
CA PHE A 63 11.15 16.36 3.68
C PHE A 63 10.42 17.51 2.97
N GLU A 64 9.28 18.01 3.47
CA GLU A 64 8.68 19.30 3.06
C GLU A 64 9.54 20.49 3.53
N ARG A 65 10.86 20.39 3.36
CA ARG A 65 11.69 21.56 3.10
C ARG A 65 11.41 21.96 1.66
N GLU A 66 11.23 23.25 1.43
CA GLU A 66 11.31 23.83 0.09
C GLU A 66 12.51 23.19 -0.62
N PRO A 67 12.32 22.51 -1.78
CA PRO A 67 13.45 21.99 -2.53
C PRO A 67 14.42 23.14 -2.76
N ALA A 68 15.72 22.86 -2.59
CA ALA A 68 16.74 23.88 -2.80
C ALA A 68 16.54 24.49 -4.20
N SER A 69 16.85 25.78 -4.37
CA SER A 69 16.57 26.51 -5.61
C SER A 69 17.24 25.91 -6.85
N ASP A 70 18.23 25.02 -6.66
CA ASP A 70 18.95 24.27 -7.68
C ASP A 70 18.32 22.89 -8.01
N PHE A 71 17.22 22.51 -7.36
CA PHE A 71 16.60 21.19 -7.51
C PHE A 71 16.16 20.89 -8.94
N GLU A 72 15.58 21.87 -9.62
CA GLU A 72 15.16 21.75 -11.02
C GLU A 72 16.36 21.53 -11.96
N GLU A 73 17.43 22.31 -11.78
CA GLU A 73 18.68 22.14 -12.55
C GLU A 73 19.29 20.75 -12.36
N ARG A 74 19.24 20.22 -11.13
CA ARG A 74 19.75 18.87 -10.82
C ARG A 74 18.94 17.76 -11.47
N ILE A 75 17.60 17.86 -11.50
CA ILE A 75 16.76 16.88 -12.21
C ILE A 75 17.05 16.92 -13.71
N LEU A 76 17.12 18.12 -14.30
CA LEU A 76 17.38 18.29 -15.72
C LEU A 76 18.76 17.78 -16.12
N SER A 77 19.76 17.89 -15.25
CA SER A 77 21.10 17.33 -15.47
C SER A 77 21.13 15.80 -15.50
N CYS A 78 20.18 15.10 -14.89
CA CYS A 78 20.11 13.64 -14.88
C CYS A 78 19.29 13.05 -16.03
N LEU A 79 18.53 13.88 -16.75
CA LEU A 79 17.71 13.48 -17.91
C LEU A 79 18.43 13.70 -19.25
N ARG A 80 19.67 14.20 -19.22
CA ARG A 80 20.56 14.40 -20.36
C ARG A 80 21.64 13.33 -20.39
#